data_AF-A0A3D0SZ42-F1
#
_entry.id   AF-A0A3D0SZ42-F1
#
_cell.length_a   1.000
_cell.length_b   1.000
_cell.length_c   1.000
_cell.angle_alpha   90.00
_cell.angle_beta   90.00
_cell.angle_gamma   90.00
#
_symmetry.space_group_name_H-M   'P 1'
#
loop_
_entity.id
_entity.type
_entity.pdbx_description
1 polymer ?
#
loop_
_entity_poly.entity_id
_entity_poly.type
_entity_poly.pdbx_seq_one_letter_code
_entity_poly.pdbx_strand_id
1 'polypeptide(L)'
;MEHLNIIIPASAALLALIIGLVIGRFQGRAQAQQALAEQQLIAQQLEQAQHYLDAVQQRARQDISELKQQLSSLQISLQEQSAKAALLPETQQQREQLQRDLKALQADYTQLKATSDARQAAFDAAEKSHEEKLTTLQQAEKRLQEQFENLANRIFQQKAESFGNESKTRLDALLNPLKDQIEGFKKQVTDQYVKEGQERASLKTEILGLKALNQQITEDAAALTRALKGDNKQQGNWGEVVLERILKESGLREGHEFETQVSARNEQGKLQQPDVVVHLPNDKDVIIDSKVSLAAYERYFNSDNDDERARYLKEHVNSLRTHIKALGAKDY
;
A
#
# COMPACT_ATOMS: atom_id res chain seq x y z
N MET A 1 123.42 -18.86 -74.00
CA MET A 1 123.10 -17.76 -73.08
C MET A 1 121.82 -17.07 -73.59
N GLU A 2 120.64 -17.66 -73.41
CA GLU A 2 119.39 -17.06 -73.95
C GLU A 2 118.07 -17.46 -73.24
N HIS A 3 118.12 -18.04 -72.03
CA HIS A 3 116.90 -18.38 -71.27
C HIS A 3 116.65 -17.50 -70.03
N LEU A 4 117.45 -16.43 -69.80
CA LEU A 4 117.37 -15.63 -68.58
C LEU A 4 116.53 -14.33 -68.68
N ASN A 5 116.12 -13.91 -69.89
CA ASN A 5 115.42 -12.63 -70.08
C ASN A 5 113.87 -12.69 -70.08
N ILE A 6 113.26 -13.87 -69.91
CA ILE A 6 111.79 -14.02 -69.88
C ILE A 6 111.24 -14.20 -68.45
N ILE A 7 112.08 -14.59 -67.48
CA ILE A 7 111.64 -14.90 -66.10
C ILE A 7 111.43 -13.61 -65.26
N ILE A 8 112.24 -12.57 -65.49
CA ILE A 8 112.16 -11.28 -64.77
C ILE A 8 110.83 -10.53 -65.03
N PRO A 9 110.37 -10.31 -66.28
CA PRO A 9 109.09 -9.63 -66.51
C PRO A 9 107.88 -10.45 -66.03
N ALA A 10 107.95 -11.79 -66.07
CA ALA A 10 106.88 -12.66 -65.58
C ALA A 10 106.72 -12.58 -64.04
N SER A 11 107.82 -12.51 -63.29
CA SER A 11 107.79 -12.35 -61.83
C SER A 11 107.25 -10.98 -61.38
N ALA A 12 107.57 -9.90 -62.10
CA ALA A 12 107.06 -8.56 -61.82
C ALA A 12 105.55 -8.45 -62.10
N ALA A 13 105.06 -9.06 -63.17
CA ALA A 13 103.63 -9.13 -63.47
C ALA A 13 102.84 -9.91 -62.41
N LEU A 14 103.41 -11.00 -61.89
CA LEU A 14 102.77 -11.82 -60.86
C LEU A 14 102.70 -11.08 -59.51
N LEU A 15 103.75 -10.32 -59.16
CA LEU A 15 103.77 -9.46 -57.97
C LEU A 15 102.76 -8.31 -58.06
N ALA A 16 102.66 -7.65 -59.22
CA ALA A 16 101.66 -6.60 -59.45
C ALA A 16 100.22 -7.14 -59.38
N LEU A 17 99.99 -8.36 -59.86
CA LEU A 17 98.69 -9.03 -59.80
C LEU A 17 98.32 -9.43 -58.36
N ILE A 18 99.28 -9.89 -57.56
CA ILE A 18 99.08 -10.17 -56.13
C ILE A 18 98.79 -8.87 -55.36
N ILE A 19 99.55 -7.80 -55.60
CA ILE A 19 99.33 -6.49 -54.96
C ILE A 19 97.96 -5.92 -55.33
N GLY A 20 97.58 -5.98 -56.61
CA GLY A 20 96.25 -5.57 -57.08
C GLY A 20 95.12 -6.40 -56.45
N LEU A 21 95.30 -7.71 -56.30
CA LEU A 21 94.34 -8.57 -55.60
C LEU A 21 94.24 -8.25 -54.11
N VAL A 22 95.36 -7.95 -53.43
CA VAL A 22 95.38 -7.58 -52.01
C VAL A 22 94.72 -6.22 -51.79
N ILE A 23 95.05 -5.21 -52.61
CA ILE A 23 94.44 -3.87 -52.56
C ILE A 23 92.94 -3.97 -52.89
N GLY A 24 92.56 -4.73 -53.91
CA GLY A 24 91.16 -4.97 -54.27
C GLY A 24 90.38 -5.69 -53.16
N ARG A 25 91.00 -6.68 -52.49
CA ARG A 25 90.39 -7.33 -51.31
C ARG A 25 90.28 -6.37 -50.12
N PHE A 26 91.25 -5.49 -49.92
CA PHE A 26 91.26 -4.54 -48.82
C PHE A 26 90.22 -3.42 -49.03
N GLN A 27 90.17 -2.84 -50.23
CA GLN A 27 89.15 -1.85 -50.61
C GLN A 27 87.75 -2.47 -50.62
N GLY A 28 87.58 -3.69 -51.13
CA GLY A 28 86.32 -4.42 -51.08
C GLY A 28 85.87 -4.74 -49.65
N ARG A 29 86.80 -5.08 -48.74
CA ARG A 29 86.51 -5.25 -47.31
C ARG A 29 86.15 -3.92 -46.64
N ALA A 30 86.85 -2.83 -46.95
CA ALA A 30 86.58 -1.51 -46.39
C ALA A 30 85.20 -0.97 -46.84
N GLN A 31 84.86 -1.12 -48.12
CA GLN A 31 83.53 -0.77 -48.65
C GLN A 31 82.43 -1.65 -48.06
N ALA A 32 82.67 -2.97 -47.93
CA ALA A 32 81.72 -3.87 -47.28
C ALA A 32 81.52 -3.54 -45.80
N GLN A 33 82.58 -3.11 -45.09
CA GLN A 33 82.48 -2.65 -43.70
C GLN A 33 81.72 -1.33 -43.57
N GLN A 34 81.93 -0.38 -44.49
CA GLN A 34 81.16 0.86 -44.54
C GLN A 34 79.68 0.62 -44.83
N ALA A 35 79.36 -0.21 -45.84
CA ALA A 35 77.99 -0.59 -46.16
C ALA A 35 77.30 -1.33 -44.99
N LEU A 36 78.02 -2.20 -44.28
CA LEU A 36 77.51 -2.88 -43.09
C LEU A 36 77.25 -1.89 -41.95
N ALA A 37 78.12 -0.91 -41.74
CA ALA A 37 77.93 0.14 -40.73
C ALA A 37 76.74 1.05 -41.06
N GLU A 38 76.56 1.44 -42.32
CA GLU A 38 75.37 2.18 -42.78
C GLU A 38 74.09 1.36 -42.58
N GLN A 39 74.11 0.07 -42.93
CA GLN A 39 72.98 -0.82 -42.72
C GLN A 39 72.64 -1.00 -41.24
N GLN A 40 73.66 -1.09 -40.36
CA GLN A 40 73.47 -1.15 -38.91
C GLN A 40 72.89 0.16 -38.36
N LEU A 41 73.34 1.31 -38.85
CA LEU A 41 72.81 2.62 -38.45
C LEU A 41 71.33 2.78 -38.86
N ILE A 42 70.99 2.40 -40.10
CA ILE A 42 69.61 2.41 -40.59
C ILE A 42 68.74 1.44 -39.77
N ALA A 43 69.25 0.24 -39.47
CA ALA A 43 68.54 -0.73 -38.62
C ALA A 43 68.26 -0.17 -37.21
N GLN A 44 69.25 0.50 -36.59
CA GLN A 44 69.06 1.17 -35.30
C GLN A 44 68.03 2.30 -35.37
N GLN A 45 68.08 3.14 -36.42
CA GLN A 45 67.10 4.22 -36.62
C GLN A 45 65.69 3.65 -36.83
N LEU A 46 65.56 2.55 -37.57
CA LEU A 46 64.29 1.86 -37.79
C LEU A 46 63.73 1.29 -36.48
N GLU A 47 64.58 0.65 -35.67
CA GLU A 47 64.21 0.10 -34.36
C GLU A 47 63.77 1.21 -33.39
N GLN A 48 64.50 2.33 -33.35
CA GLN A 48 64.10 3.51 -32.56
C GLN A 48 62.77 4.10 -33.02
N ALA A 49 62.54 4.21 -34.34
CA ALA A 49 61.28 4.69 -34.89
C ALA A 49 60.10 3.75 -34.57
N GLN A 50 60.33 2.43 -34.61
CA GLN A 50 59.33 1.42 -34.22
C GLN A 50 59.00 1.53 -32.73
N HIS A 51 60.00 1.62 -31.86
CA HIS A 51 59.77 1.83 -30.42
C HIS A 51 59.02 3.12 -30.12
N TYR A 52 59.33 4.21 -30.83
CA TYR A 52 58.60 5.47 -30.70
C TYR A 52 57.14 5.32 -31.14
N LEU A 53 56.90 4.66 -32.28
CA LEU A 53 55.55 4.41 -32.79
C LEU A 53 54.73 3.57 -31.80
N ASP A 54 55.31 2.52 -31.23
CA ASP A 54 54.66 1.65 -30.25
C ASP A 54 54.32 2.43 -28.97
N ALA A 55 55.22 3.28 -28.49
CA ALA A 55 54.98 4.13 -27.32
C ALA A 55 53.81 5.10 -27.56
N VAL A 56 53.75 5.72 -28.74
CA VAL A 56 52.64 6.61 -29.13
C VAL A 56 51.33 5.84 -29.23
N GLN A 57 51.34 4.64 -29.83
CA GLN A 57 50.14 3.80 -29.93
C GLN A 57 49.65 3.32 -28.56
N GLN A 58 50.56 2.95 -27.66
CA GLN A 58 50.21 2.58 -26.28
C GLN A 58 49.57 3.75 -25.54
N ARG A 59 50.14 4.95 -25.66
CA ARG A 59 49.57 6.16 -25.05
C ARG A 59 48.18 6.48 -25.60
N ALA A 60 48.02 6.45 -26.92
CA ALA A 60 46.71 6.65 -27.54
C ALA A 60 45.67 5.61 -27.09
N ARG A 61 46.07 4.34 -26.90
CA ARG A 61 45.18 3.30 -26.36
C ARG A 61 44.79 3.55 -24.91
N GLN A 62 45.73 4.04 -24.08
CA GLN A 62 45.45 4.43 -22.70
C GLN A 62 44.46 5.59 -22.65
N ASP A 63 44.72 6.66 -23.40
CA ASP A 63 43.84 7.84 -23.46
C ASP A 63 42.42 7.46 -23.94
N ILE A 64 42.31 6.61 -24.97
CA ILE A 64 41.01 6.10 -25.46
C ILE A 64 40.31 5.28 -24.38
N SER A 65 41.04 4.47 -23.61
CA SER A 65 40.47 3.68 -22.52
C SER A 65 39.95 4.58 -21.40
N GLU A 66 40.72 5.59 -20.99
CA GLU A 66 40.31 6.57 -19.98
C GLU A 66 39.09 7.37 -20.43
N LEU A 67 39.09 7.87 -21.67
CA LEU A 67 37.96 8.58 -22.25
C LEU A 67 36.71 7.71 -22.29
N LYS A 68 36.82 6.43 -22.68
CA LYS A 68 35.70 5.48 -22.66
C LYS A 68 35.15 5.26 -21.25
N GLN A 69 36.05 5.13 -20.25
CA GLN A 69 35.64 4.99 -18.86
C GLN A 69 34.89 6.24 -18.38
N GLN A 70 35.41 7.45 -18.65
CA GLN A 70 34.75 8.70 -18.31
C GLN A 70 33.39 8.83 -18.98
N LEU A 71 33.28 8.51 -20.27
CA LEU A 71 32.02 8.53 -21.02
C LEU A 71 30.99 7.57 -20.41
N SER A 72 31.42 6.35 -20.05
CA SER A 72 30.54 5.38 -19.41
C SER A 72 30.04 5.87 -18.05
N SER A 73 30.90 6.48 -17.22
CA SER A 73 30.49 7.03 -15.92
C SER A 73 29.54 8.22 -16.06
N LEU A 74 29.73 9.06 -17.08
CA LEU A 74 28.87 10.20 -17.35
C LEU A 74 27.50 9.75 -17.87
N GLN A 75 27.48 8.70 -18.69
CA GLN A 75 26.25 8.13 -19.22
C GLN A 75 25.40 7.47 -18.12
N ILE A 76 26.05 6.78 -17.17
CA ILE A 76 25.40 6.23 -15.97
C ILE A 76 24.81 7.36 -15.11
N SER A 77 25.58 8.42 -14.82
CA SER A 77 25.08 9.52 -14.00
C SER A 77 23.93 10.28 -14.66
N LEU A 78 23.97 10.46 -15.99
CA LEU A 78 22.87 11.04 -16.75
C LEU A 78 21.61 10.16 -16.69
N GLN A 79 21.76 8.84 -16.82
CA GLN A 79 20.64 7.90 -16.66
C GLN A 79 20.03 7.99 -15.26
N GLU A 80 20.84 8.02 -14.21
CA GLU A 80 20.35 8.16 -12.83
C GLU A 80 19.59 9.47 -12.63
N GLN A 81 20.09 10.59 -13.16
CA GLN A 81 19.41 11.88 -13.06
C GLN A 81 18.11 11.89 -13.86
N SER A 82 18.10 11.30 -15.05
CA SER A 82 16.87 11.18 -15.87
C SER A 82 15.81 10.32 -15.19
N ALA A 83 16.21 9.23 -14.53
CA ALA A 83 15.30 8.36 -13.79
C ALA A 83 14.71 9.08 -12.56
N LYS A 84 15.52 9.87 -11.84
CA LYS A 84 15.05 10.71 -10.73
C LYS A 84 14.10 11.81 -11.23
N ALA A 85 14.42 12.46 -12.34
CA ALA A 85 13.56 13.49 -12.93
C ALA A 85 12.22 12.92 -13.42
N ALA A 86 12.20 11.68 -13.92
CA ALA A 86 10.98 11.00 -14.35
C ALA A 86 10.03 10.65 -13.17
N LEU A 87 10.56 10.48 -11.95
CA LEU A 87 9.77 10.19 -10.75
C LEU A 87 9.14 11.44 -10.10
N LEU A 88 9.64 12.63 -10.45
CA LEU A 88 9.21 13.89 -9.87
C LEU A 88 7.74 14.24 -10.15
N PRO A 89 7.21 14.09 -11.39
CA PRO A 89 5.82 14.37 -11.71
C PRO A 89 4.85 13.45 -10.96
N GLU A 90 5.18 12.16 -10.86
CA GLU A 90 4.34 11.19 -10.15
C GLU A 90 4.26 11.53 -8.65
N THR A 91 5.40 11.87 -8.04
CA THR A 91 5.45 12.32 -6.64
C THR A 91 4.67 13.62 -6.43
N GLN A 92 4.76 14.56 -7.38
CA GLN A 92 3.99 15.81 -7.34
C GLN A 92 2.48 15.55 -7.43
N GLN A 93 2.06 14.67 -8.35
CA GLN A 93 0.67 14.29 -8.53
C GLN A 93 0.11 13.59 -7.28
N GLN A 94 0.86 12.67 -6.68
CA GLN A 94 0.48 12.04 -5.41
C GLN A 94 0.33 13.06 -4.29
N ARG A 95 1.26 14.02 -4.18
CA ARG A 95 1.18 15.09 -3.18
C ARG A 95 -0.05 15.98 -3.37
N GLU A 96 -0.37 16.33 -4.61
CA GLU A 96 -1.57 17.10 -4.94
C GLU A 96 -2.86 16.34 -4.66
N GLN A 97 -2.87 15.02 -4.88
CA GLN A 97 -4.00 14.16 -4.52
C GLN A 97 -4.19 14.12 -3.00
N LEU A 98 -3.13 13.82 -2.25
CA LEU A 98 -3.16 13.81 -0.78
C LEU A 98 -3.58 15.16 -0.19
N GLN A 99 -3.15 16.27 -0.79
CA GLN A 99 -3.58 17.61 -0.36
C GLN A 99 -5.07 17.86 -0.62
N ARG A 100 -5.63 17.34 -1.72
CA ARG A 100 -7.07 17.42 -1.98
C ARG A 100 -7.86 16.57 -1.01
N ASP A 101 -7.41 15.34 -0.74
CA ASP A 101 -8.05 14.42 0.18
C ASP A 101 -8.03 14.97 1.61
N LEU A 102 -6.91 15.58 2.05
CA LEU A 102 -6.83 16.25 3.34
C LEU A 102 -7.82 17.42 3.47
N LYS A 103 -7.97 18.23 2.43
CA LYS A 103 -8.95 19.33 2.43
C LYS A 103 -10.38 18.81 2.49
N ALA A 104 -10.70 17.76 1.74
CA ALA A 104 -12.01 17.12 1.78
C ALA A 104 -12.30 16.56 3.17
N LEU A 105 -11.36 15.81 3.76
CA LEU A 105 -11.51 15.23 5.09
C LEU A 105 -11.66 16.30 6.18
N GLN A 106 -10.95 17.43 6.06
CA GLN A 106 -11.12 18.57 6.97
C GLN A 106 -12.51 19.21 6.86
N ALA A 107 -13.05 19.33 5.64
CA ALA A 107 -14.40 19.84 5.43
C ALA A 107 -15.44 18.90 6.06
N ASP A 108 -15.31 17.60 5.83
CA ASP A 108 -16.19 16.58 6.39
C ASP A 108 -16.14 16.57 7.92
N TYR A 109 -14.93 16.64 8.50
CA TYR A 109 -14.75 16.73 9.95
C TYR A 109 -15.45 17.96 10.52
N THR A 110 -15.30 19.11 9.87
CA THR A 110 -15.91 20.37 10.33
C THR A 110 -17.44 20.29 10.26
N GLN A 111 -17.99 19.71 9.18
CA GLN A 111 -19.42 19.50 9.04
C GLN A 111 -19.98 18.51 10.07
N LEU A 112 -19.26 17.41 10.31
CA LEU A 112 -19.66 16.40 11.29
C LEU A 112 -19.63 16.97 12.70
N LYS A 113 -18.59 17.75 13.03
CA LYS A 113 -18.46 18.45 14.31
C LYS A 113 -19.61 19.44 14.53
N ALA A 114 -19.91 20.28 13.53
CA ALA A 114 -21.02 21.21 13.59
C ALA A 114 -22.38 20.50 13.77
N THR A 115 -22.58 19.38 13.08
CA THR A 115 -23.81 18.57 13.22
C THR A 115 -23.92 17.94 14.61
N SER A 116 -22.81 17.45 15.15
CA SER A 116 -22.74 16.90 16.51
C SER A 116 -23.08 17.96 17.56
N ASP A 117 -22.47 19.15 17.45
CA ASP A 117 -22.69 20.24 18.39
C ASP A 117 -24.14 20.76 18.31
N ALA A 118 -24.71 20.86 17.10
CA ALA A 118 -26.11 21.22 16.91
C ALA A 118 -27.08 20.18 17.48
N ARG A 119 -26.80 18.88 17.32
CA ARG A 119 -27.59 17.79 17.92
C ARG A 119 -27.52 17.81 19.44
N GLN A 120 -26.35 18.06 20.01
CA GLN A 120 -26.19 18.17 21.46
C GLN A 120 -27.00 19.34 22.02
N ALA A 121 -26.91 20.52 21.40
CA ALA A 121 -27.70 21.69 21.81
C ALA A 121 -29.21 21.44 21.70
N ALA A 122 -29.66 20.75 20.64
CA ALA A 122 -31.07 20.37 20.48
C ALA A 122 -31.52 19.37 21.56
N PHE A 123 -30.66 18.43 21.93
CA PHE A 123 -30.93 17.46 23.01
C PHE A 123 -31.07 18.18 24.36
N ASP A 124 -30.11 19.04 24.71
CA ASP A 124 -30.13 19.78 25.98
C ASP A 124 -31.37 20.70 26.09
N ALA A 125 -31.75 21.35 24.99
CA ALA A 125 -32.96 22.16 24.93
C ALA A 125 -34.24 21.31 25.08
N ALA A 126 -34.27 20.12 24.50
CA ALA A 126 -35.40 19.20 24.63
C ALA A 126 -35.53 18.66 26.06
N GLU A 127 -34.43 18.31 26.73
CA GLU A 127 -34.42 17.91 28.13
C GLU A 127 -34.99 19.02 29.03
N LYS A 128 -34.49 20.25 28.87
CA LYS A 128 -34.96 21.38 29.66
C LYS A 128 -36.46 21.66 29.45
N SER A 129 -36.91 21.65 28.19
CA SER A 129 -38.34 21.82 27.89
C SER A 129 -39.21 20.70 28.49
N HIS A 130 -38.69 19.47 28.55
CA HIS A 130 -39.38 18.35 29.15
C HIS A 130 -39.49 18.49 30.68
N GLU A 131 -38.41 18.93 31.33
CA GLU A 131 -38.39 19.19 32.77
C GLU A 131 -39.37 20.31 33.16
N GLU A 132 -39.42 21.40 32.37
CA GLU A 132 -40.39 22.48 32.54
C GLU A 132 -41.84 21.99 32.38
N LYS A 133 -42.11 21.13 31.38
CA LYS A 133 -43.44 20.52 31.18
C LYS A 133 -43.84 19.62 32.33
N LEU A 134 -42.94 18.76 32.83
CA LEU A 134 -43.20 17.90 34.00
C LEU A 134 -43.56 18.74 35.22
N THR A 135 -42.79 19.80 35.47
CA THR A 135 -43.03 20.73 36.58
C THR A 135 -44.40 21.40 36.44
N THR A 136 -44.75 21.85 35.23
CA THR A 136 -46.05 22.47 34.94
C THR A 136 -47.21 21.49 35.16
N LEU A 137 -47.06 20.24 34.73
CA LEU A 137 -48.08 19.19 34.93
C LEU A 137 -48.28 18.88 36.41
N GLN A 138 -47.21 18.78 37.20
CA GLN A 138 -47.30 18.58 38.64
C GLN A 138 -48.00 19.74 39.35
N GLN A 139 -47.72 20.98 38.94
CA GLN A 139 -48.41 22.17 39.47
C GLN A 139 -49.90 22.18 39.07
N ALA A 140 -50.22 21.80 37.84
CA ALA A 140 -51.60 21.69 37.37
C ALA A 140 -52.37 20.60 38.13
N GLU A 141 -51.76 19.45 38.37
CA GLU A 141 -52.30 18.35 39.18
C GLU A 141 -52.63 18.85 40.60
N LYS A 142 -51.66 19.49 41.27
CA LYS A 142 -51.86 20.02 42.62
C LYS A 142 -52.98 21.06 42.68
N ARG A 143 -53.00 21.98 41.72
CA ARG A 143 -54.06 23.00 41.63
C ARG A 143 -55.44 22.37 41.38
N LEU A 144 -55.53 21.34 40.54
CA LEU A 144 -56.78 20.62 40.33
C LEU A 144 -57.24 19.92 41.62
N GLN A 145 -56.32 19.34 42.37
CA GLN A 145 -56.62 18.71 43.66
C GLN A 145 -57.15 19.73 44.69
N GLU A 146 -56.53 20.90 44.80
CA GLU A 146 -56.99 21.99 45.67
C GLU A 146 -58.36 22.56 45.21
N GLN A 147 -58.57 22.74 43.91
CA GLN A 147 -59.86 23.18 43.37
C GLN A 147 -60.96 22.14 43.62
N PHE A 148 -60.61 20.86 43.53
CA PHE A 148 -61.52 19.76 43.83
C PHE A 148 -61.92 19.74 45.30
N GLU A 149 -60.96 19.84 46.24
CA GLU A 149 -61.25 19.94 47.67
C GLU A 149 -62.15 21.13 47.99
N ASN A 150 -61.84 22.30 47.43
CA ASN A 150 -62.65 23.51 47.64
C ASN A 150 -64.07 23.37 47.08
N LEU A 151 -64.21 22.79 45.88
CA LEU A 151 -65.52 22.55 45.28
C LEU A 151 -66.31 21.51 46.08
N ALA A 152 -65.67 20.44 46.53
CA ALA A 152 -66.30 19.41 47.36
C ALA A 152 -66.79 20.00 48.69
N ASN A 153 -65.95 20.76 49.39
CA ASN A 153 -66.32 21.46 50.63
C ASN A 153 -67.48 22.43 50.41
N ARG A 154 -67.44 23.22 49.34
CA ARG A 154 -68.47 24.20 49.00
C ARG A 154 -69.80 23.53 48.62
N ILE A 155 -69.78 22.45 47.84
CA ILE A 155 -70.97 21.64 47.56
C ILE A 155 -71.54 21.05 48.86
N PHE A 156 -70.69 20.53 49.75
CA PHE A 156 -71.12 19.98 51.03
C PHE A 156 -71.80 21.03 51.91
N GLN A 157 -71.20 22.22 52.05
CA GLN A 157 -71.73 23.33 52.86
C GLN A 157 -73.04 23.90 52.29
N GLN A 158 -73.06 24.17 50.99
CA GLN A 158 -74.22 24.73 50.29
C GLN A 158 -75.40 23.73 50.27
N LYS A 159 -75.11 22.42 50.29
CA LYS A 159 -76.13 21.38 50.46
C LYS A 159 -76.56 21.19 51.90
N ALA A 160 -75.67 21.29 52.89
CA ALA A 160 -76.01 21.23 54.32
C ALA A 160 -77.06 22.29 54.73
N GLU A 161 -77.01 23.48 54.13
CA GLU A 161 -78.03 24.53 54.30
C GLU A 161 -79.35 24.25 53.57
N SER A 162 -79.34 23.40 52.53
CA SER A 162 -80.48 23.07 51.65
C SER A 162 -81.14 21.71 51.98
N PHE A 163 -80.80 21.07 53.11
CA PHE A 163 -81.19 19.70 53.50
C PHE A 163 -82.68 19.54 53.90
N GLY A 164 -83.59 19.99 53.05
CA GLY A 164 -85.00 19.59 53.04
C GLY A 164 -85.22 18.34 52.17
N ASN A 165 -85.36 17.18 52.81
CA ASN A 165 -86.02 15.91 52.43
C ASN A 165 -86.00 15.27 51.01
N GLU A 166 -85.32 15.76 49.97
CA GLU A 166 -85.42 15.13 48.62
C GLU A 166 -84.10 14.97 47.84
N SER A 167 -82.95 14.82 48.52
CA SER A 167 -81.63 15.15 47.94
C SER A 167 -80.75 14.01 47.35
N LYS A 168 -81.02 12.71 47.58
CA LYS A 168 -80.10 11.63 47.13
C LYS A 168 -80.06 11.44 45.60
N THR A 169 -81.22 11.32 44.95
CA THR A 169 -81.31 11.02 43.51
C THR A 169 -80.75 12.12 42.60
N ARG A 170 -80.86 13.40 43.02
CA ARG A 170 -80.27 14.54 42.27
C ARG A 170 -78.76 14.68 42.48
N LEU A 171 -78.22 14.16 43.59
CA LEU A 171 -76.77 14.14 43.86
C LEU A 171 -76.06 13.14 42.94
N ASP A 172 -76.63 11.94 42.77
CA ASP A 172 -76.08 10.92 41.88
C ASP A 172 -76.08 11.39 40.41
N ALA A 173 -77.13 12.08 39.96
CA ALA A 173 -77.23 12.60 38.59
C ALA A 173 -76.20 13.70 38.26
N LEU A 174 -75.74 14.46 39.26
CA LEU A 174 -74.74 15.54 39.07
C LEU A 174 -73.30 15.08 39.32
N LEU A 175 -73.10 14.12 40.23
CA LEU A 175 -71.76 13.61 40.55
C LEU A 175 -71.29 12.52 39.57
N ASN A 176 -72.20 11.73 38.99
CA ASN A 176 -71.83 10.68 38.03
C ASN A 176 -71.08 11.22 36.80
N PRO A 177 -71.51 12.29 36.12
CA PRO A 177 -70.78 12.82 34.96
C PRO A 177 -69.36 13.29 35.30
N LEU A 178 -69.16 13.85 36.49
CA LEU A 178 -67.84 14.29 36.96
C LEU A 178 -66.96 13.11 37.33
N LYS A 179 -67.53 12.11 38.00
CA LYS A 179 -66.85 10.85 38.31
C LYS A 179 -66.41 10.16 37.03
N ASP A 180 -67.28 10.06 36.03
CA ASP A 180 -66.98 9.45 34.73
C ASP A 180 -65.87 10.21 33.99
N GLN A 181 -65.86 11.56 34.04
CA GLN A 181 -64.78 12.34 33.44
C GLN A 181 -63.44 12.21 34.17
N ILE A 182 -63.44 12.16 35.51
CA ILE A 182 -62.22 11.93 36.29
C ILE A 182 -61.70 10.51 36.07
N GLU A 183 -62.59 9.52 36.00
CA GLU A 183 -62.24 8.14 35.73
C GLU A 183 -61.69 8.00 34.30
N GLY A 184 -62.29 8.70 33.32
CA GLY A 184 -61.78 8.81 31.96
C GLY A 184 -60.40 9.48 31.88
N PHE A 185 -60.20 10.61 32.58
CA PHE A 185 -58.92 11.31 32.61
C PHE A 185 -57.83 10.47 33.29
N LYS A 186 -58.14 9.86 34.44
CA LYS A 186 -57.23 8.95 35.14
C LYS A 186 -56.84 7.79 34.24
N LYS A 187 -57.79 7.22 33.51
CA LYS A 187 -57.53 6.14 32.55
C LYS A 187 -56.63 6.62 31.41
N GLN A 188 -56.91 7.77 30.82
CA GLN A 188 -56.11 8.34 29.74
C GLN A 188 -54.67 8.69 30.17
N VAL A 189 -54.48 9.22 31.39
CA VAL A 189 -53.16 9.47 31.97
C VAL A 189 -52.42 8.15 32.23
N THR A 190 -53.10 7.16 32.81
CA THR A 190 -52.51 5.84 33.07
C THR A 190 -52.09 5.15 31.76
N ASP A 191 -52.97 5.18 30.75
CA ASP A 191 -52.72 4.63 29.42
C ASP A 191 -51.54 5.33 28.74
N GLN A 192 -51.43 6.66 28.88
CA GLN A 192 -50.29 7.41 28.36
C GLN A 192 -48.98 7.05 29.06
N TYR A 193 -48.98 6.90 30.39
CA TYR A 193 -47.80 6.44 31.14
C TYR A 193 -47.37 5.02 30.75
N VAL A 194 -48.34 4.11 30.56
CA VAL A 194 -48.05 2.74 30.12
C VAL A 194 -47.45 2.74 28.71
N LYS A 195 -48.02 3.54 27.80
CA LYS A 195 -47.55 3.64 26.42
C LYS A 195 -46.14 4.25 26.34
N GLU A 196 -45.88 5.31 27.09
CA GLU A 196 -44.55 5.94 27.18
C GLU A 196 -43.52 5.01 27.84
N GLY A 197 -43.93 4.22 28.84
CA GLY A 197 -43.11 3.17 29.43
C GLY A 197 -42.74 2.07 28.45
N GLN A 198 -43.69 1.66 27.59
CA GLN A 198 -43.44 0.71 26.50
C GLN A 198 -42.51 1.27 25.43
N GLU A 199 -42.69 2.52 25.01
CA GLU A 199 -41.79 3.19 24.07
C GLU A 199 -40.37 3.30 24.64
N ARG A 200 -40.21 3.67 25.92
CA ARG A 200 -38.90 3.66 26.60
C ARG A 200 -38.28 2.28 26.65
N ALA A 201 -39.05 1.23 26.91
CA ALA A 201 -38.54 -0.14 26.93
C ALA A 201 -38.06 -0.58 25.53
N SER A 202 -38.80 -0.22 24.48
CA SER A 202 -38.40 -0.44 23.09
C SER A 202 -37.11 0.29 22.76
N LEU A 203 -37.03 1.58 23.07
CA LEU A 203 -35.86 2.43 22.79
C LEU A 203 -34.62 1.95 23.55
N LYS A 204 -34.78 1.51 24.81
CA LYS A 204 -33.71 0.88 25.59
C LYS A 204 -33.23 -0.42 24.93
N THR A 205 -34.14 -1.23 24.38
CA THR A 205 -33.81 -2.47 23.68
C THR A 205 -33.03 -2.17 22.40
N GLU A 206 -33.42 -1.16 21.63
CA GLU A 206 -32.69 -0.67 20.46
C GLU A 206 -31.29 -0.18 20.82
N ILE A 207 -31.15 0.61 21.89
CA ILE A 207 -29.84 1.09 22.39
C ILE A 207 -28.95 -0.08 22.81
N LEU A 208 -29.50 -1.09 23.51
CA LEU A 208 -28.77 -2.28 23.88
C LEU A 208 -28.36 -3.11 22.65
N GLY A 209 -29.23 -3.20 21.64
CA GLY A 209 -28.93 -3.82 20.35
C GLY A 209 -27.79 -3.10 19.62
N LEU A 210 -27.84 -1.76 19.55
CA LEU A 210 -26.77 -0.93 18.99
C LEU A 210 -25.45 -1.09 19.75
N LYS A 211 -25.51 -1.15 21.08
CA LYS A 211 -24.32 -1.40 21.92
C LYS A 211 -23.73 -2.78 21.63
N ALA A 212 -24.56 -3.82 21.57
CA ALA A 212 -24.12 -5.18 21.25
C ALA A 212 -23.51 -5.25 19.85
N LEU A 213 -24.13 -4.60 18.86
CA LEU A 213 -23.61 -4.51 17.51
C LEU A 213 -22.26 -3.79 17.46
N ASN A 214 -22.10 -2.67 18.17
CA ASN A 214 -20.83 -1.95 18.25
C ASN A 214 -19.73 -2.79 18.92
N GLN A 215 -20.09 -3.55 19.95
CA GLN A 215 -19.16 -4.44 20.63
C GLN A 215 -18.73 -5.60 19.71
N GLN A 216 -19.68 -6.18 18.97
CA GLN A 216 -19.39 -7.20 17.97
C GLN A 216 -18.52 -6.66 16.83
N ILE A 217 -18.79 -5.47 16.30
CA ILE A 217 -17.94 -4.80 15.30
C ILE A 217 -16.53 -4.59 15.84
N THR A 218 -16.39 -4.20 17.11
CA THR A 218 -15.08 -4.00 17.75
C THR A 218 -14.34 -5.33 17.90
N GLU A 219 -15.04 -6.39 18.30
CA GLU A 219 -14.47 -7.74 18.41
C GLU A 219 -14.10 -8.31 17.05
N ASP A 220 -14.91 -8.11 16.01
CA ASP A 220 -14.64 -8.50 14.63
C ASP A 220 -13.46 -7.71 14.05
N ALA A 221 -13.37 -6.41 14.31
CA ALA A 221 -12.22 -5.59 13.93
C ALA A 221 -10.94 -6.02 14.67
N ALA A 222 -11.04 -6.40 15.94
CA ALA A 222 -9.92 -6.94 16.71
C ALA A 222 -9.53 -8.37 16.29
N ALA A 223 -10.50 -9.19 15.89
CA ALA A 223 -10.28 -10.52 15.33
C ALA A 223 -9.65 -10.41 13.94
N LEU A 224 -10.12 -9.49 13.10
CA LEU A 224 -9.53 -9.13 11.80
C LEU A 224 -8.10 -8.63 12.00
N THR A 225 -7.87 -7.71 12.94
CA THR A 225 -6.53 -7.22 13.26
C THR A 225 -5.62 -8.35 13.74
N ARG A 226 -6.13 -9.30 14.54
CA ARG A 226 -5.38 -10.49 14.99
C ARG A 226 -5.14 -11.51 13.87
N ALA A 227 -6.08 -11.70 12.95
CA ALA A 227 -5.92 -12.57 11.78
C ALA A 227 -4.89 -11.98 10.81
N LEU A 228 -4.87 -10.66 10.66
CA LEU A 228 -3.87 -9.93 9.87
C LEU A 228 -2.51 -9.86 10.58
N LYS A 229 -2.46 -9.84 11.93
CA LYS A 229 -1.23 -9.94 12.75
C LYS A 229 -0.74 -11.37 13.01
N GLY A 230 -1.56 -12.37 12.70
CA GLY A 230 -1.35 -13.78 13.05
C GLY A 230 -0.38 -14.51 12.14
N ASP A 231 -0.07 -15.76 12.52
CA ASP A 231 0.86 -16.65 11.82
C ASP A 231 0.52 -16.83 10.32
N ASN A 232 1.52 -17.12 9.47
CA ASN A 232 1.42 -17.12 8.00
C ASN A 232 0.23 -17.94 7.43
N LYS A 233 -0.24 -18.94 8.18
CA LYS A 233 -1.40 -19.77 7.82
C LYS A 233 -2.74 -19.03 7.91
N GLN A 234 -2.93 -18.14 8.89
CA GLN A 234 -4.17 -17.36 9.04
C GLN A 234 -4.27 -16.27 7.96
N GLN A 235 -3.15 -15.66 7.58
CA GLN A 235 -3.09 -14.73 6.45
C GLN A 235 -3.40 -15.42 5.11
N GLY A 236 -2.95 -16.67 4.94
CA GLY A 236 -3.30 -17.50 3.77
C GLY A 236 -4.80 -17.76 3.66
N ASN A 237 -5.41 -18.29 4.72
CA ASN A 237 -6.86 -18.55 4.75
C ASN A 237 -7.69 -17.27 4.54
N TRP A 238 -7.25 -16.11 5.04
CA TRP A 238 -7.93 -14.84 4.76
C TRP A 238 -7.84 -14.43 3.29
N GLY A 239 -6.68 -14.64 2.66
CA GLY A 239 -6.49 -14.42 1.22
C GLY A 239 -7.47 -15.24 0.39
N GLU A 240 -7.67 -16.51 0.76
CA GLU A 240 -8.64 -17.40 0.11
C GLU A 240 -10.08 -16.90 0.25
N VAL A 241 -10.50 -16.48 1.45
CA VAL A 241 -11.87 -15.93 1.69
C VAL A 241 -12.11 -14.64 0.90
N VAL A 242 -11.11 -13.76 0.81
CA VAL A 242 -11.21 -12.53 0.02
C VAL A 242 -11.27 -12.84 -1.48
N LEU A 243 -10.47 -13.79 -1.96
CA LEU A 243 -10.49 -14.24 -3.34
C LEU A 243 -11.86 -14.81 -3.71
N GLU A 244 -12.42 -15.69 -2.87
CA GLU A 244 -13.76 -16.25 -3.04
C GLU A 244 -14.83 -15.15 -3.15
N ARG A 245 -14.75 -14.12 -2.29
CA ARG A 245 -15.67 -12.99 -2.30
C ARG A 245 -15.57 -12.17 -3.58
N ILE A 246 -14.36 -11.88 -4.06
CA ILE A 246 -14.14 -11.15 -5.32
C ILE A 246 -14.72 -11.93 -6.50
N LEU A 247 -14.54 -13.25 -6.53
CA LEU A 247 -15.09 -14.11 -7.60
C LEU A 247 -16.62 -14.09 -7.58
N LYS A 248 -17.24 -14.22 -6.39
CA LYS A 248 -18.70 -14.11 -6.22
C LYS A 248 -19.24 -12.75 -6.64
N GLU A 249 -18.58 -11.66 -6.25
CA GLU A 249 -18.96 -10.29 -6.62
C GLU A 249 -18.76 -9.99 -8.11
N SER A 250 -17.79 -10.67 -8.76
CA SER A 250 -17.60 -10.61 -10.21
C SER A 250 -18.66 -11.38 -11.02
N GLY A 251 -19.58 -12.07 -10.33
CA GLY A 251 -20.70 -12.80 -10.94
C GLY A 251 -20.42 -14.29 -11.18
N LEU A 252 -19.29 -14.82 -10.71
CA LEU A 252 -18.96 -16.24 -10.81
C LEU A 252 -19.63 -17.01 -9.66
N ARG A 253 -20.16 -18.21 -9.93
CA ARG A 253 -20.77 -19.05 -8.89
C ARG A 253 -19.86 -20.20 -8.53
N GLU A 254 -19.71 -20.41 -7.24
CA GLU A 254 -18.96 -21.53 -6.67
C GLU A 254 -19.61 -22.86 -7.07
N GLY A 255 -18.79 -23.83 -7.50
CA GLY A 255 -19.24 -25.13 -7.99
C GLY A 255 -19.79 -25.12 -9.43
N HIS A 256 -19.75 -23.98 -10.12
CA HIS A 256 -20.13 -23.86 -11.53
C HIS A 256 -19.02 -23.21 -12.35
N GLU A 257 -18.76 -21.93 -12.12
CA GLU A 257 -17.75 -21.17 -12.84
C GLU A 257 -16.39 -21.17 -12.12
N PHE A 258 -16.35 -21.49 -10.83
CA PHE A 258 -15.10 -21.71 -10.12
C PHE A 258 -15.21 -22.74 -9.00
N GLU A 259 -14.10 -23.42 -8.70
CA GLU A 259 -13.95 -24.38 -7.61
C GLU A 259 -12.76 -24.01 -6.73
N THR A 260 -12.90 -24.18 -5.41
CA THR A 260 -11.85 -23.97 -4.41
C THR A 260 -11.24 -25.33 -4.01
N GLN A 261 -9.95 -25.36 -3.65
CA GLN A 261 -9.27 -26.55 -3.08
C GLN A 261 -9.29 -27.82 -3.96
N VAL A 262 -9.28 -27.66 -5.29
CA VAL A 262 -9.23 -28.79 -6.23
C VAL A 262 -7.89 -29.53 -6.07
N SER A 263 -7.95 -30.81 -5.69
CA SER A 263 -6.76 -31.63 -5.54
C SER A 263 -6.38 -32.26 -6.88
N ALA A 264 -5.51 -31.62 -7.65
CA ALA A 264 -4.99 -32.17 -8.89
C ALA A 264 -3.70 -32.98 -8.63
N ARG A 265 -3.52 -34.10 -9.34
CA ARG A 265 -2.23 -34.81 -9.39
C ARG A 265 -1.57 -34.50 -10.72
N ASN A 266 -0.33 -34.01 -10.69
CA ASN A 266 0.44 -33.86 -11.92
C ASN A 266 0.88 -35.24 -12.49
N GLU A 267 1.41 -35.25 -13.71
CA GLU A 267 1.89 -36.48 -14.39
C GLU A 267 2.99 -37.24 -13.61
N GLN A 268 3.62 -36.60 -12.63
CA GLN A 268 4.64 -37.18 -11.74
C GLN A 268 4.07 -37.67 -10.39
N GLY A 269 2.75 -37.64 -10.21
CA GLY A 269 2.07 -38.12 -9.00
C GLY A 269 2.15 -37.17 -7.80
N LYS A 270 2.65 -35.94 -7.98
CA LYS A 270 2.72 -34.93 -6.92
C LYS A 270 1.37 -34.21 -6.81
N LEU A 271 0.84 -34.15 -5.59
CA LEU A 271 -0.38 -33.41 -5.28
C LEU A 271 -0.12 -31.92 -5.47
N GLN A 272 -0.85 -31.28 -6.38
CA GLN A 272 -0.89 -29.84 -6.55
C GLN A 272 -2.30 -29.38 -6.18
N GLN A 273 -2.38 -28.54 -5.16
CA GLN A 273 -3.61 -27.88 -4.75
C GLN A 273 -3.45 -26.40 -5.11
N PRO A 274 -3.96 -25.96 -6.27
CA PRO A 274 -4.19 -24.54 -6.48
C PRO A 274 -5.30 -24.03 -5.56
N ASP A 275 -5.25 -22.74 -5.23
CA ASP A 275 -6.25 -22.12 -4.35
C ASP A 275 -7.64 -22.10 -5.02
N VAL A 276 -7.70 -21.71 -6.30
CA VAL A 276 -8.93 -21.66 -7.10
C VAL A 276 -8.69 -22.10 -8.55
N VAL A 277 -9.65 -22.82 -9.13
CA VAL A 277 -9.76 -23.10 -10.57
C VAL A 277 -11.02 -22.43 -11.10
N VAL A 278 -10.89 -21.62 -12.15
CA VAL A 278 -12.02 -20.96 -12.84
C VAL A 278 -12.24 -21.62 -14.19
N HIS A 279 -13.46 -22.10 -14.44
CA HIS A 279 -13.85 -22.75 -15.68
C HIS A 279 -14.33 -21.71 -16.70
N LEU A 280 -13.68 -21.68 -17.85
CA LEU A 280 -14.03 -20.83 -18.98
C LEU A 280 -14.77 -21.64 -20.07
N PRO A 281 -15.54 -20.96 -20.95
CA PRO A 281 -16.11 -21.60 -22.13
C PRO A 281 -15.05 -22.28 -23.01
N ASN A 282 -15.44 -23.38 -23.66
CA ASN A 282 -14.59 -24.27 -24.48
C ASN A 282 -13.64 -25.16 -23.67
N ASP A 283 -14.07 -25.66 -22.51
CA ASP A 283 -13.32 -26.61 -21.67
C ASP A 283 -11.91 -26.10 -21.32
N LYS A 284 -11.81 -24.79 -21.01
CA LYS A 284 -10.56 -24.15 -20.60
C LYS A 284 -10.59 -23.82 -19.12
N ASP A 285 -9.49 -24.06 -18.44
CA ASP A 285 -9.37 -23.75 -17.01
C ASP A 285 -8.32 -22.66 -16.77
N VAL A 286 -8.61 -21.76 -15.84
CA VAL A 286 -7.67 -20.75 -15.32
C VAL A 286 -7.38 -21.07 -13.87
N ILE A 287 -6.11 -21.30 -13.58
CA ILE A 287 -5.64 -21.63 -12.24
C ILE A 287 -5.18 -20.33 -11.55
N ILE A 288 -5.67 -20.09 -10.34
CA ILE A 288 -5.37 -18.91 -9.52
C ILE A 288 -4.71 -19.37 -8.21
N ASP A 289 -3.46 -18.98 -7.99
CA ASP A 289 -2.70 -19.18 -6.73
C ASP A 289 -2.48 -17.80 -6.09
N SER A 290 -3.16 -17.54 -4.98
CA SER A 290 -3.08 -16.27 -4.28
C SER A 290 -2.06 -16.34 -3.16
N LYS A 291 -1.04 -15.47 -3.20
CA LYS A 291 -0.04 -15.38 -2.12
C LYS A 291 -0.08 -14.02 -1.45
N VAL A 292 -0.49 -14.00 -0.20
CA VAL A 292 -0.52 -12.79 0.64
C VAL A 292 0.81 -12.65 1.36
N SER A 293 1.46 -11.49 1.24
CA SER A 293 2.68 -11.13 1.98
C SER A 293 2.46 -9.85 2.77
N LEU A 294 1.65 -9.93 3.82
CA LEU A 294 1.23 -8.76 4.59
C LEU A 294 2.14 -8.43 5.77
N ALA A 295 2.84 -9.41 6.36
CA ALA A 295 3.57 -9.23 7.62
C ALA A 295 4.61 -8.08 7.59
N ALA A 296 5.43 -8.01 6.55
CA ALA A 296 6.43 -6.95 6.42
C ALA A 296 5.81 -5.58 6.08
N TYR A 297 4.68 -5.56 5.36
CA TYR A 297 3.94 -4.33 5.06
C TYR A 297 3.25 -3.77 6.31
N GLU A 298 2.68 -4.64 7.14
CA GLU A 298 2.05 -4.30 8.41
C GLU A 298 3.07 -3.72 9.40
N ARG A 299 4.25 -4.35 9.55
CA ARG A 299 5.36 -3.82 10.35
C ARG A 299 5.88 -2.48 9.81
N TYR A 300 5.93 -2.31 8.49
CA TYR A 300 6.27 -1.03 7.87
C TYR A 300 5.26 0.07 8.24
N PHE A 301 3.96 -0.23 8.21
CA PHE A 301 2.92 0.76 8.49
C PHE A 301 2.85 1.12 9.99
N ASN A 302 3.08 0.15 10.88
CA ASN A 302 3.00 0.32 12.33
C ASN A 302 4.32 0.78 12.99
N SER A 303 5.37 1.02 12.21
CA SER A 303 6.68 1.44 12.73
C SER A 303 6.79 2.96 12.78
N ASP A 304 7.14 3.51 13.94
CA ASP A 304 7.35 4.96 14.14
C ASP A 304 8.78 5.42 13.79
N ASN A 305 9.70 4.48 13.56
CA ASN A 305 11.09 4.76 13.20
C ASN A 305 11.32 4.60 11.68
N ASP A 306 11.84 5.64 11.03
CA ASP A 306 12.09 5.65 9.58
C ASP A 306 13.16 4.63 9.13
N ASP A 307 14.16 4.31 9.97
CA ASP A 307 15.17 3.28 9.64
C ASP A 307 14.55 1.87 9.65
N GLU A 308 13.65 1.61 10.61
CA GLU A 308 12.91 0.35 10.68
C GLU A 308 11.89 0.23 9.54
N ARG A 309 11.23 1.33 9.17
CA ARG A 309 10.34 1.40 8.01
C ARG A 309 11.09 1.04 6.72
N ALA A 310 12.26 1.63 6.48
CA ALA A 310 13.07 1.34 5.31
C ALA A 310 13.46 -0.15 5.24
N ARG A 311 13.79 -0.76 6.39
CA ARG A 311 14.09 -2.19 6.50
C ARG A 311 12.87 -3.06 6.19
N TYR A 312 11.71 -2.79 6.81
CA TYR A 312 10.50 -3.58 6.59
C TYR A 312 9.96 -3.45 5.16
N LEU A 313 10.10 -2.28 4.53
CA LEU A 313 9.75 -2.10 3.13
C LEU A 313 10.63 -2.98 2.22
N LYS A 314 11.94 -3.03 2.48
CA LYS A 314 12.87 -3.90 1.73
C LYS A 314 12.53 -5.38 1.93
N GLU A 315 12.14 -5.77 3.15
CA GLU A 315 11.68 -7.11 3.48
C GLU A 315 10.39 -7.48 2.73
N HIS A 316 9.43 -6.55 2.65
CA HIS A 316 8.18 -6.73 1.89
C HIS A 316 8.45 -6.94 0.40
N VAL A 317 9.29 -6.09 -0.21
CA VAL A 317 9.66 -6.22 -1.63
C VAL A 317 10.36 -7.56 -1.91
N ASN A 318 11.25 -7.99 -1.01
CA ASN A 318 11.93 -9.27 -1.16
C ASN A 318 10.98 -10.46 -1.02
N SER A 319 10.02 -10.38 -0.09
CA SER A 319 8.98 -11.40 0.08
C SER A 319 8.11 -11.53 -1.18
N LEU A 320 7.65 -10.41 -1.75
CA LEU A 320 6.90 -10.40 -3.01
C LEU A 320 7.71 -11.00 -4.17
N ARG A 321 8.99 -10.62 -4.33
CA ARG A 321 9.86 -11.20 -5.37
C ARG A 321 10.05 -12.70 -5.18
N THR A 322 10.17 -13.16 -3.94
CA THR A 322 10.32 -14.58 -3.63
C THR A 322 9.06 -15.34 -3.97
N HIS A 323 7.88 -14.80 -3.66
CA HIS A 323 6.60 -15.39 -4.03
C HIS A 323 6.39 -15.43 -5.55
N ILE A 324 6.67 -14.34 -6.27
CA ILE A 324 6.58 -14.31 -7.74
C ILE A 324 7.49 -15.39 -8.35
N LYS A 325 8.73 -15.52 -7.86
CA LYS A 325 9.66 -16.56 -8.33
C LYS A 325 9.16 -17.97 -8.00
N ALA A 326 8.61 -18.17 -6.81
CA ALA A 326 8.08 -19.47 -6.39
C ALA A 326 6.83 -19.85 -7.21
N LEU A 327 5.96 -18.89 -7.51
CA LEU A 327 4.78 -19.06 -8.37
C LEU A 327 5.18 -19.38 -9.81
N GLY A 328 6.10 -18.60 -10.38
CA GLY A 328 6.57 -18.84 -11.75
C GLY A 328 7.38 -20.12 -11.94
N ALA A 329 7.80 -20.77 -10.85
CA ALA A 329 8.47 -22.07 -10.89
C ALA A 329 7.49 -23.26 -10.77
N LYS A 330 6.20 -23.01 -10.47
CA LYS A 330 5.16 -24.03 -10.51
C LYS A 330 4.60 -24.11 -11.93
N ASP A 331 4.88 -25.19 -12.64
CA ASP A 331 4.16 -25.57 -13.87
C ASP A 331 2.86 -26.25 -13.45
N TYR A 332 1.78 -25.45 -13.46
CA TYR A 332 0.41 -25.88 -13.21
C TYR A 332 -0.22 -26.47 -14.46
#